data_AF-A0A929L3Q3-F1
#
_entry.id   AF-A0A929L3Q3-F1
#
_cell.length_a   1.000
_cell.length_b   1.000
_cell.length_c   1.000
_cell.angle_alpha   90.00
_cell.angle_beta   90.00
_cell.angle_gamma   90.00
#
_symmetry.space_group_name_H-M   'P 1'
#
loop_
_entity.id
_entity.type
_entity.pdbx_description
1 polymer ?
#
loop_
_entity_poly.entity_id
_entity_poly.type
_entity_poly.pdbx_seq_one_letter_code
_entity_poly.pdbx_strand_id
1 'polypeptide(L)'
;MKKRQLGFCKESEWFYRLYARENQVDYLQLCLLDLLRQANGSLTWKSIDQQIPYSRQIIRQTVNELELDELVTTTADGVWLTDLAEFTVDEILDDLHHKLDAAFESVDDCTPNLMA
;
A
#
# COMPACT_ATOMS: atom_id res chain seq x y z
N MET A 1 -2.64 11.27 15.52
CA MET A 1 -2.16 11.32 14.12
C MET A 1 -3.14 10.53 13.27
N LYS A 2 -3.78 11.13 12.26
CA LYS A 2 -4.63 10.38 11.32
C LYS A 2 -3.70 9.47 10.50
N LYS A 3 -3.82 8.14 10.64
CA LYS A 3 -3.13 7.21 9.75
C LYS A 3 -3.59 7.52 8.33
N ARG A 4 -2.67 7.92 7.44
CA ARG A 4 -2.98 8.21 6.04
C ARG A 4 -3.34 6.87 5.41
N GLN A 5 -4.55 6.73 4.87
CA GLN A 5 -4.92 5.56 4.05
C GLN A 5 -4.29 5.71 2.68
N LEU A 6 -2.98 5.47 2.58
CA LEU A 6 -2.24 5.55 1.33
C LEU A 6 -2.69 4.45 0.36
N GLY A 7 -2.61 4.72 -0.94
CA GLY A 7 -3.10 3.86 -2.00
C GLY A 7 -4.62 3.92 -2.18
N PHE A 8 -5.40 4.05 -1.12
CA PHE A 8 -6.87 4.08 -1.19
C PHE A 8 -7.50 5.48 -1.13
N CYS A 9 -6.70 6.54 -0.91
CA CYS A 9 -7.15 7.92 -0.98
C CYS A 9 -6.90 8.54 -2.36
N LYS A 10 -7.75 9.48 -2.79
CA LYS A 10 -7.70 10.08 -4.14
C LYS A 10 -6.34 10.70 -4.46
N GLU A 11 -5.68 11.26 -3.45
CA GLU A 11 -4.41 11.95 -3.57
C GLU A 11 -3.26 11.00 -3.92
N SER A 12 -3.29 9.76 -3.42
CA SER A 12 -2.20 8.78 -3.62
C SER A 12 -2.56 7.64 -4.58
N GLU A 13 -3.86 7.40 -4.85
CA GLU A 13 -4.32 6.30 -5.70
C GLU A 13 -3.67 6.31 -7.09
N TRP A 14 -3.62 7.48 -7.75
CA TRP A 14 -3.02 7.57 -9.09
C TRP A 14 -1.55 7.12 -9.08
N PHE A 15 -0.81 7.52 -8.03
CA PHE A 15 0.60 7.22 -7.89
C PHE A 15 0.83 5.72 -7.65
N TYR A 16 0.05 5.12 -6.77
CA TYR A 16 0.11 3.67 -6.51
C TYR A 16 -0.22 2.86 -7.77
N ARG A 17 -1.22 3.28 -8.55
CA ARG A 17 -1.56 2.64 -9.82
C ARG A 17 -0.44 2.77 -10.86
N LEU A 18 0.20 3.94 -10.93
CA LEU A 18 1.33 4.17 -11.82
C LEU A 18 2.52 3.27 -11.42
N TYR A 19 2.89 3.29 -10.14
CA TYR A 19 3.98 2.48 -9.61
C TYR A 19 3.73 0.98 -9.81
N ALA A 20 2.53 0.50 -9.50
CA ALA A 20 2.13 -0.90 -9.72
C ALA A 20 2.31 -1.30 -11.19
N ARG A 21 1.89 -0.43 -12.11
CA ARG A 21 2.05 -0.66 -13.55
C ARG A 21 3.50 -0.68 -14.01
N GLU A 22 4.32 0.26 -13.54
CA GLU A 22 5.74 0.37 -13.91
C GLU A 22 6.55 -0.83 -13.41
N ASN A 23 6.23 -1.32 -12.21
CA ASN A 23 6.92 -2.44 -11.56
C ASN A 23 6.27 -3.80 -11.80
N GLN A 24 5.19 -3.85 -12.60
CA GLN A 24 4.44 -5.08 -12.90
C GLN A 24 3.92 -5.81 -11.65
N VAL A 25 3.55 -5.06 -10.62
CA VAL A 25 2.96 -5.56 -9.38
C VAL A 25 1.46 -5.30 -9.41
N ASP A 26 0.67 -6.17 -8.78
CA ASP A 26 -0.76 -5.90 -8.64
C ASP A 26 -1.01 -4.72 -7.67
N TYR A 27 -1.90 -3.82 -8.08
CA TYR A 27 -2.23 -2.63 -7.31
C TYR A 27 -2.85 -2.96 -5.95
N LEU A 28 -3.75 -3.96 -5.89
CA LEU A 28 -4.41 -4.31 -4.64
C LEU A 28 -3.45 -5.06 -3.70
N GLN A 29 -2.57 -5.90 -4.23
CA GLN A 29 -1.46 -6.51 -3.48
C GLN A 29 -0.57 -5.44 -2.84
N LEU A 30 -0.13 -4.46 -3.62
CA LEU A 30 0.70 -3.34 -3.16
C LEU A 30 0.01 -2.56 -2.02
N CYS A 31 -1.27 -2.23 -2.18
CA CYS A 31 -2.02 -1.52 -1.16
C CYS A 31 -2.25 -2.36 0.11
N LEU A 32 -2.47 -3.68 -0.02
CA LEU A 32 -2.60 -4.61 1.12
C LEU A 32 -1.32 -4.69 1.94
N LEU A 33 -0.18 -4.83 1.25
CA LEU A 33 1.14 -4.91 1.86
C LEU A 33 1.51 -3.63 2.60
N ASP A 34 1.23 -2.46 2.00
CA ASP A 34 1.44 -1.17 2.65
C ASP A 34 0.53 -0.99 3.89
N LEU A 35 -0.74 -1.40 3.79
CA LEU A 35 -1.67 -1.36 4.92
C LEU A 35 -1.16 -2.21 6.10
N LEU A 36 -0.65 -3.41 5.81
CA LEU A 36 -0.05 -4.29 6.81
C LEU A 36 1.20 -3.66 7.41
N ARG A 37 2.09 -3.06 6.61
CA ARG A 37 3.31 -2.41 7.11
C ARG A 37 2.99 -1.24 8.04
N GLN A 38 2.03 -0.40 7.69
CA GLN A 38 1.53 0.70 8.56
C GLN A 38 0.86 0.23 9.86
N ALA A 39 0.53 -1.06 9.94
CA ALA A 39 -0.03 -1.72 11.11
C ALA A 39 1.01 -2.59 11.85
N ASN A 40 2.30 -2.36 11.64
CA ASN A 40 3.41 -3.14 12.20
C ASN A 40 3.35 -4.62 11.77
N GLY A 41 3.00 -4.86 10.51
CA GLY A 41 3.01 -6.17 9.88
C GLY A 41 1.81 -7.06 10.18
N SER A 42 0.75 -6.56 10.82
CA SER A 42 -0.44 -7.40 11.06
C SER A 42 -1.76 -6.63 11.13
N LEU A 43 -2.82 -7.23 10.57
CA LEU A 43 -4.18 -6.69 10.60
C LEU A 43 -5.23 -7.78 10.75
N THR A 44 -6.29 -7.45 11.48
CA THR A 44 -7.47 -8.32 11.56
C THR A 44 -8.30 -8.26 10.29
N TRP A 45 -9.02 -9.33 9.94
CA TRP A 45 -9.93 -9.35 8.79
C TRP A 45 -10.97 -8.22 8.85
N LYS A 46 -11.47 -7.92 10.06
CA LYS A 46 -12.39 -6.79 10.28
C LYS A 46 -11.77 -5.44 9.90
N SER A 47 -10.49 -5.25 10.23
CA SER A 47 -9.79 -4.00 9.92
C SER A 47 -9.50 -3.87 8.43
N ILE A 48 -9.14 -4.96 7.76
CA ILE A 48 -8.93 -5.01 6.32
C ILE A 48 -10.25 -4.67 5.58
N ASP A 49 -11.35 -5.31 5.95
CA ASP A 49 -12.69 -5.07 5.39
C ASP A 49 -13.15 -3.60 5.53
N GLN A 50 -12.71 -2.90 6.58
CA GLN A 50 -13.09 -1.50 6.83
C GLN A 50 -12.24 -0.49 6.07
N GLN A 51 -11.01 -0.86 5.71
CA GLN A 51 -10.03 0.04 5.11
C GLN A 51 -9.94 -0.13 3.59
N ILE A 52 -10.26 -1.31 3.08
CA ILE A 52 -10.13 -1.65 1.66
C ILE A 52 -11.51 -1.57 0.99
N PRO A 53 -11.72 -0.66 0.01
CA PRO A 53 -13.00 -0.47 -0.65
C PRO A 53 -13.27 -1.53 -1.74
N TYR A 54 -13.03 -2.80 -1.44
CA TYR A 54 -13.26 -3.95 -2.33
C TYR A 54 -14.12 -5.00 -1.64
N SER A 55 -14.73 -5.89 -2.43
CA SER A 55 -15.51 -6.97 -1.84
C SER A 55 -14.60 -7.95 -1.08
N ARG A 56 -15.14 -8.55 -0.01
CA ARG A 56 -14.44 -9.59 0.77
C ARG A 56 -13.87 -10.71 -0.09
N GLN A 57 -14.58 -11.08 -1.14
CA GLN A 57 -14.13 -12.13 -2.05
C GLN A 57 -12.84 -11.73 -2.78
N ILE A 58 -12.79 -10.49 -3.30
CA ILE A 58 -11.60 -9.97 -3.99
C ILE A 58 -10.45 -9.85 -2.99
N ILE A 59 -10.70 -9.28 -1.81
CA ILE A 59 -9.67 -9.15 -0.75
C ILE A 59 -9.08 -10.51 -0.40
N ARG A 60 -9.93 -11.53 -0.16
CA ARG A 60 -9.45 -12.87 0.17
C ARG A 60 -8.70 -13.52 -0.98
N GLN A 61 -9.14 -13.33 -2.21
CA GLN A 61 -8.41 -13.85 -3.37
C GLN A 61 -7.00 -13.24 -3.41
N THR A 62 -6.88 -11.92 -3.28
CA THR A 62 -5.58 -11.23 -3.31
C THR A 62 -4.69 -11.63 -2.12
N VAL A 63 -5.26 -11.80 -0.93
CA VAL A 63 -4.49 -12.31 0.22
C VAL A 63 -4.00 -13.74 -0.01
N ASN A 64 -4.83 -14.61 -0.63
CA ASN A 64 -4.40 -15.96 -0.96
C ASN A 64 -3.26 -15.96 -1.99
N GLU A 65 -3.28 -15.05 -2.97
CA GLU A 65 -2.18 -14.87 -3.94
C GLU A 65 -0.90 -14.44 -3.21
N LEU A 66 -0.98 -13.46 -2.31
CA LEU A 66 0.16 -13.03 -1.47
C LEU A 66 0.67 -14.14 -0.54
N GLU A 67 -0.20 -15.03 -0.08
CA GLU A 67 0.17 -16.18 0.76
C GLU A 67 0.89 -17.26 -0.06
N LEU A 68 0.50 -17.46 -1.32
CA LEU A 68 1.22 -18.33 -2.27
C LEU A 68 2.61 -17.80 -2.60
N ASP A 69 2.77 -16.48 -2.65
CA ASP A 69 4.06 -15.80 -2.84
C ASP A 69 4.90 -15.73 -1.55
N GLU A 70 4.45 -16.37 -0.46
CA GLU A 70 5.08 -16.39 0.86
C GLU A 70 5.29 -14.99 1.48
N LEU A 71 4.53 -13.98 1.04
CA LEU A 71 4.63 -12.60 1.56
C LEU A 71 3.74 -12.39 2.78
N VAL A 72 2.66 -13.15 2.91
CA VAL A 72 1.77 -13.08 4.07
C VAL A 72 1.43 -14.46 4.60
N THR A 73 1.02 -14.53 5.86
CA THR A 73 0.38 -15.69 6.45
C THR A 73 -1.00 -15.30 6.97
N THR A 74 -1.98 -16.18 6.77
CA THR A 74 -3.34 -15.97 7.25
C THR A 74 -3.65 -16.80 8.48
N THR A 75 -4.44 -16.24 9.39
CA THR A 75 -5.06 -17.01 10.47
C THR A 75 -6.56 -16.73 10.53
N ALA A 76 -7.26 -17.39 11.45
CA ALA A 76 -8.68 -17.12 11.69
C ALA A 76 -8.95 -15.64 12.03
N ASP A 77 -8.00 -14.97 12.66
CA ASP A 77 -8.16 -13.61 13.18
C ASP A 77 -7.73 -12.52 12.19
N GLY A 78 -6.83 -12.83 11.24
CA GLY A 78 -6.27 -11.80 10.37
C GLY A 78 -5.22 -12.26 9.36
N VAL A 79 -4.36 -11.32 9.01
CA VAL A 79 -3.26 -11.45 8.05
C VAL A 79 -2.00 -10.83 8.65
N TRP A 80 -0.86 -11.49 8.49
CA TRP A 80 0.46 -11.06 8.97
C TRP A 80 1.47 -11.08 7.82
N LEU A 81 2.40 -10.13 7.79
CA LEU A 81 3.58 -10.21 6.94
C LEU A 81 4.46 -11.36 7.43
N THR A 82 5.12 -12.02 6.48
CA THR A 82 6.17 -12.99 6.79
C THR A 82 7.52 -12.30 6.93
N ASP A 83 8.51 -13.02 7.47
CA ASP A 83 9.90 -12.56 7.50
C ASP A 83 10.45 -12.32 6.10
N LEU A 84 9.98 -13.05 5.08
CA LEU A 84 10.36 -12.85 3.68
C LEU A 84 9.84 -11.50 3.16
N ALA A 85 8.60 -11.16 3.49
CA ALA A 85 8.03 -9.88 3.12
C ALA A 85 8.79 -8.72 3.75
N GLU A 86 9.29 -8.83 4.98
CA GLU A 86 10.07 -7.76 5.63
C GLU A 86 11.30 -7.34 4.82
N PHE A 87 11.86 -8.20 3.96
CA PHE A 87 12.96 -7.81 3.08
C PHE A 87 12.46 -7.32 1.71
N THR A 88 11.54 -8.06 1.08
CA THR A 88 11.12 -7.78 -0.30
C THR A 88 10.12 -6.62 -0.37
N VAL A 89 9.17 -6.58 0.56
CA VAL A 89 8.12 -5.56 0.61
C VAL A 89 8.68 -4.24 1.13
N ASP A 90 9.65 -4.29 2.05
CA ASP A 90 10.25 -3.08 2.59
C ASP A 90 10.97 -2.27 1.52
N GLU A 91 11.78 -2.91 0.68
CA GLU A 91 12.47 -2.23 -0.42
C GLU A 91 11.49 -1.59 -1.42
N ILE A 92 10.44 -2.32 -1.80
CA ILE A 92 9.41 -1.85 -2.74
C ILE A 92 8.61 -0.68 -2.16
N LEU A 93 8.19 -0.78 -0.90
CA LEU A 93 7.38 0.25 -0.25
C LEU A 93 8.22 1.49 0.10
N ASP A 94 9.48 1.31 0.48
CA ASP A 94 10.40 2.43 0.74
C ASP A 94 10.66 3.22 -0.55
N ASP A 95 10.92 2.55 -1.68
CA ASP A 95 11.05 3.22 -2.99
C ASP A 95 9.75 3.91 -3.40
N LEU A 96 8.60 3.26 -3.21
CA LEU A 96 7.30 3.85 -3.49
C LEU A 96 7.05 5.11 -2.65
N HIS A 97 7.25 5.06 -1.34
CA HIS A 97 7.03 6.20 -0.44
C HIS A 97 8.04 7.31 -0.71
N HIS A 98 9.30 6.98 -1.01
CA HIS A 98 10.31 7.96 -1.38
C HIS A 98 9.93 8.71 -2.66
N LYS A 99 9.50 8.00 -3.71
CA LYS A 99 9.04 8.63 -4.96
C LYS A 99 7.74 9.41 -4.78
N LEU A 100 6.85 8.93 -3.91
CA LEU A 100 5.60 9.61 -3.56
C LEU A 100 5.90 10.94 -2.86
N ASP A 101 6.79 10.94 -1.86
CA ASP A 101 7.19 12.14 -1.13
C ASP A 101 7.90 13.13 -2.06
N ALA A 102 8.82 12.67 -2.91
CA ALA A 102 9.47 13.51 -3.92
C ALA A 102 8.47 14.12 -4.92
N ALA A 103 7.45 13.35 -5.32
CA ALA A 103 6.39 13.86 -6.18
C ALA A 103 5.55 14.94 -5.48
N PHE A 104 5.25 14.79 -4.19
CA PHE A 104 4.51 15.80 -3.43
C PHE A 104 5.34 17.04 -3.08
N GLU A 105 6.64 16.89 -2.77
CA GLU A 105 7.56 18.01 -2.54
C GLU A 105 7.77 18.85 -3.81
N SER A 106 7.79 18.21 -4.99
CA SER A 106 7.90 18.92 -6.27
C SER A 106 6.68 19.78 -6.65
N VAL A 107 5.56 19.62 -5.94
CA VAL A 107 4.34 20.40 -6.16
C VAL A 107 4.32 21.71 -5.33
N ASP A 108 5.11 21.80 -4.25
CA ASP A 108 5.23 23.04 -3.44
C ASP A 108 6.13 24.10 -4.10
N ASP A 109 6.97 23.74 -5.08
CA ASP A 109 7.82 24.69 -5.83
C ASP A 109 7.08 25.42 -6.98
N CYS A 110 5.77 25.17 -7.16
CA CYS A 110 4.91 25.93 -8.05
C CYS A 110 4.08 26.97 -7.29
N THR A 111 4.69 27.78 -6.42
CA THR A 111 4.09 29.09 -6.13
C THR A 111 4.10 29.92 -7.41
N PRO A 112 2.94 30.42 -7.90
CA PRO A 112 2.94 31.31 -9.03
C PRO A 112 3.76 32.54 -8.65
N ASN A 113 4.67 32.92 -9.54
CA ASN A 113 5.44 34.14 -9.45
C ASN A 113 4.45 35.33 -9.57
N LEU A 114 3.77 35.65 -8.47
CA LEU A 114 2.98 36.85 -8.28
C LEU A 114 3.94 37.93 -7.79
N MET A 115 4.76 38.46 -8.70
CA MET A 115 5.29 39.82 -8.68
C MET A 115 6.25 40.04 -9.86
N ALA A 116 5.71 40.56 -10.96
CA ALA A 116 6.28 41.66 -11.75
C ALA A 116 5.20 42.22 -12.68
#